data_AF-A0A1G4ZB85-F1
#
_entry.id   AF-A0A1G4ZB85-F1
#
_cell.length_a   1.000
_cell.length_b   1.000
_cell.length_c   1.000
_cell.angle_alpha   90.00
_cell.angle_beta   90.00
_cell.angle_gamma   90.00
#
_symmetry.space_group_name_H-M   'P 1'
#
loop_
_entity.id
_entity.type
_entity.pdbx_description
1 polymer ?
#
loop_
_entity_poly.entity_id
_entity_poly.type
_entity_poly.pdbx_seq_one_letter_code
_entity_poly.pdbx_strand_id
1 'polypeptide(L)' 'MFHCPFCKQPAHARTSRYLTENLKQRYHQCISIECSATFRTTETLDSVIRRPAMPENESLQADIQQQ' A
#
# COMPACT_ATOMS: atom_id res chain seq x y z
N MET A 1 10.69 -4.25 0.88
CA MET A 1 11.05 -4.10 2.31
C MET A 1 11.38 -2.64 2.55
N PHE A 2 10.88 -2.01 3.62
CA PHE A 2 11.21 -0.61 3.91
C PHE A 2 12.49 -0.55 4.76
N HIS A 3 13.35 0.45 4.53
CA HIS A 3 14.52 0.63 5.40
C HIS A 3 14.11 1.39 6.65
N CYS A 4 14.62 0.96 7.80
CA CYS A 4 14.37 1.64 9.07
C CYS A 4 14.89 3.08 8.99
N PRO A 5 14.08 4.10 9.37
CA PRO A 5 14.52 5.49 9.27
C PRO A 5 15.70 5.80 10.19
N PHE A 6 15.84 5.06 11.30
CA PHE A 6 16.85 5.28 12.34
C PHE A 6 18.20 4.59 12.04
N CYS A 7 18.19 3.27 11.81
CA CYS A 7 19.43 2.49 11.67
C CYS A 7 19.70 2.01 10.24
N LYS A 8 18.81 2.34 9.29
CA LYS A 8 18.87 1.92 7.86
C LYS A 8 18.86 0.41 7.61
N GLN A 9 18.75 -0.41 8.65
CA GLN A 9 18.54 -1.85 8.51
C GLN A 9 17.16 -2.15 7.91
N PRO A 10 16.97 -3.31 7.26
CA PRO A 10 15.67 -3.72 6.74
C PRO A 10 14.60 -3.74 7.84
N ALA A 11 13.37 -3.38 7.48
CA ALA A 11 12.20 -3.50 8.33
C ALA A 11 11.10 -4.28 7.61
N HIS A 12 10.61 -5.34 8.25
CA HIS A 12 9.57 -6.20 7.70
C HIS A 12 8.18 -5.63 8.00
N ALA A 13 7.31 -5.67 6.99
CA ALA A 13 5.89 -5.42 7.19
C ALA A 13 5.27 -6.54 8.03
N ARG A 14 4.55 -6.20 9.10
CA ARG A 14 3.85 -7.15 9.98
C ARG A 14 2.36 -7.21 9.67
N THR A 15 1.74 -6.05 9.48
CA THR A 15 0.32 -5.95 9.15
C THR A 15 0.09 -4.81 8.17
N SER A 16 -1.03 -4.84 7.48
CA SER A 16 -1.46 -3.76 6.61
C SER A 16 -2.96 -3.57 6.67
N ARG A 17 -3.42 -2.34 6.46
CA ARG A 17 -4.84 -2.02 6.31
C ARG A 17 -5.02 -1.04 5.16
N TYR A 18 -6.12 -1.18 4.43
CA TYR A 18 -6.55 -0.15 3.48
C TYR A 18 -7.29 0.94 4.25
N LEU A 19 -6.93 2.19 3.99
CA LEU A 19 -7.67 3.35 4.49
C LEU A 19 -8.69 3.83 3.47
N THR A 20 -8.32 3.74 2.19
CA THR A 20 -9.18 3.92 1.02
C THR A 20 -8.80 2.87 -0.03
N GLU A 21 -9.51 2.82 -1.16
CA GLU A 21 -9.20 1.90 -2.27
C GLU A 21 -7.76 2.05 -2.78
N ASN A 22 -7.28 3.29 -2.82
CA ASN A 22 -5.97 3.64 -3.38
C ASN A 22 -4.89 3.88 -2.32
N LEU A 23 -5.22 3.84 -1.03
CA LEU A 23 -4.31 4.20 0.05
C LEU A 23 -4.19 3.07 1.07
N LYS A 24 -3.03 2.44 1.10
CA LYS A 24 -2.69 1.33 1.98
C LYS A 24 -1.71 1.77 3.05
N GLN A 25 -2.03 1.47 4.29
CA GLN A 25 -1.14 1.70 5.42
C GLN A 25 -0.48 0.39 5.83
N ARG A 26 0.85 0.38 6.00
CA ARG A 26 1.63 -0.79 6.41
C ARG A 26 2.41 -0.50 7.69
N TYR A 27 2.43 -1.45 8.61
CA TYR A 27 3.20 -1.40 9.84
C TYR A 27 4.46 -2.23 9.68
N HIS A 28 5.61 -1.64 10.01
CA HIS A 28 6.93 -2.24 9.86
C HIS A 28 7.65 -2.35 11.20
N GLN A 29 8.39 -3.44 11.36
CA GLN A 29 9.28 -3.67 12.48
C GLN A 29 10.70 -3.87 11.97
N CYS A 30 11.65 -3.11 12.50
CA CYS A 30 13.07 -3.28 12.18
C CYS A 30 13.55 -4.68 12.60
N ILE A 31 14.41 -5.29 11.79
CA ILE A 31 14.99 -6.60 12.09
C ILE A 31 16.07 -6.56 13.17
N SER A 32 16.76 -5.43 13.29
CA SER A 32 17.80 -5.24 14.30
C SER A 32 17.12 -5.19 15.66
N ILE A 33 17.42 -6.16 16.53
CA ILE A 33 16.87 -6.24 17.89
C ILE A 33 17.30 -5.01 18.71
N GLU A 34 18.51 -4.50 18.49
CA GLU A 34 19.00 -3.27 19.14
C GLU A 34 18.13 -2.06 18.75
N CYS A 35 17.70 -1.97 17.50
CA CYS A 35 16.85 -0.87 17.06
C CYS A 35 15.39 -1.09 17.47
N SER A 36 14.84 -2.28 17.20
CA SER A 36 13.45 -2.70 17.46
C SER A 36 12.37 -1.69 17.03
N ALA A 37 12.72 -0.71 16.20
CA ALA A 37 11.83 0.38 15.85
C ALA A 37 10.60 -0.15 15.12
N THR A 38 9.44 0.28 15.60
CA THR A 38 8.15 -0.03 14.99
C THR A 38 7.58 1.26 14.44
N PHE A 39 7.30 1.28 13.14
CA PHE A 39 6.86 2.48 12.45
C PHE A 39 5.86 2.12 11.35
N ARG A 40 5.30 3.15 10.72
CA ARG A 40 4.17 3.01 9.81
C ARG A 40 4.43 3.79 8.54
N THR A 41 4.12 3.19 7.40
CA THR A 41 4.22 3.85 6.09
C THR A 41 2.85 3.86 5.43
N THR A 42 2.64 4.85 4.58
CA THR A 42 1.49 4.95 3.70
C THR A 42 1.97 4.72 2.27
N GLU A 43 1.33 3.80 1.57
CA GLU A 43 1.56 3.43 0.18
C GLU A 43 0.31 3.82 -0.61
N THR A 44 0.47 4.68 -1.62
CA THR A 44 -0.64 5.22 -2.39
C THR A 44 -0.47 4.83 -3.86
N LEU A 45 -1.56 4.45 -4.53
CA LEU A 45 -1.60 4.30 -5.98
C LEU A 45 -1.54 5.69 -6.62
N ASP A 46 -0.45 5.98 -7.32
CA ASP A 46 -0.26 7.24 -8.02
C ASP A 46 -1.03 7.28 -9.35
N SER A 47 -0.73 6.34 -10.25
CA SER A 47 -1.36 6.27 -11.56
C SER A 47 -1.33 4.85 -12.14
N VAL A 48 -2.32 4.52 -12.99
CA VAL A 48 -2.38 3.24 -13.72
C VAL A 48 -1.78 3.45 -15.12
N ILE A 49 -0.58 2.90 -15.35
CA ILE A 49 0.14 3.05 -16.63
C ILE A 49 -0.58 2.31 -17.78
N ARG A 50 -1.16 1.14 -17.49
CA ARG A 50 -1.90 0.33 -18.48
C ARG A 50 -3.03 -0.42 -17.79
N ARG A 51 -4.26 -0.30 -18.33
CA ARG A 51 -5.40 -1.11 -17.89
C ARG A 51 -5.29 -2.54 -18.46
N PRO A 52 -5.76 -3.57 -17.73
CA PRO A 52 -5.86 -4.91 -18.30
C PRO A 52 -6.73 -4.87 -19.56
N ALA A 53 -6.48 -5.79 -20.51
CA ALA A 53 -7.39 -5.98 -21.63
C ALA A 53 -8.67 -6.58 -21.05
N MET A 54 -9.75 -5.79 -21.02
CA MET A 54 -11.04 -6.32 -20.60
C MET A 54 -11.44 -7.42 -21.60
N PRO A 55 -11.85 -8.62 -21.15
CA PRO A 55 -12.60 -9.50 -22.03
C PRO A 55 -13.85 -8.73 -22.50
N GLU A 56 -14.23 -8.88 -23.78
CA GLU A 56 -15.21 -8.04 -24.49
C GLU A 56 -16.63 -7.97 -23.90
N ASN A 57 -16.88 -8.50 -22.70
CA ASN A 57 -18.19 -8.50 -22.06
C ASN A 57 -18.11 -8.00 -20.61
N GLU A 58 -18.05 -6.69 -20.42
CA GLU A 58 -18.61 -6.01 -19.24
C GLU A 58 -18.73 -4.50 -19.54
N SER A 59 -19.57 -4.19 -20.53
CA SER A 59 -20.28 -2.91 -20.51
C SER A 59 -21.39 -3.04 -19.47
N LEU A 60 -21.29 -2.30 -18.37
CA LEU A 60 -22.36 -1.63 -17.62
C LEU A 60 -21.90 -1.27 -16.20
N GLN A 61 -22.04 0.02 -15.87
CA GLN A 61 -22.17 0.63 -14.53
C GLN A 61 -20.90 1.02 -13.76
N ALA A 62 -20.43 2.26 -14.01
CA ALA A 62 -19.96 3.14 -12.93
C ALA A 62 -20.21 4.63 -13.24
N ASP A 63 -21.37 4.96 -13.85
CA ASP A 63 -21.88 6.34 -13.98
C ASP A 63 -23.13 6.53 -13.10
N ILE A 64 -23.09 6.11 -11.84
CA ILE A 64 -24.05 6.51 -10.79
C ILE A 64 -23.24 6.41 -9.48
N GLN A 65 -22.75 7.49 -8.87
CA GLN A 65 -23.57 8.43 -8.11
C GLN A 65 -22.79 9.74 -7.87
N GLN A 66 -23.07 10.77 -8.66
CA GLN A 66 -23.17 12.13 -8.13
C GLN A 66 -24.50 12.21 -7.36
N GLN A 67 -24.44 12.48 -6.06
CA GLN A 67 -25.43 13.25 -5.30
C GLN A 67 -24.78 13.77 -4.03
#